data_AF-A0AAV1Q0H1-F1
#
_entry.id   AF-A0AAV1Q0H1-F1
#
_cell.length_a   1.000
_cell.length_b   1.000
_cell.length_c   1.000
_cell.angle_alpha   90.00
_cell.angle_beta   90.00
_cell.angle_gamma   90.00
#
_symmetry.space_group_name_H-M   'P 1'
#
loop_
_entity.id
_entity.type
_entity.pdbx_description
1 polymer ?
#
loop_
_entity_poly.entity_id
_entity_poly.type
_entity_poly.pdbx_seq_one_letter_code
_entity_poly.pdbx_strand_id
1 'polypeptide(L)'
;MQALYVNPSDCYNVHWPIVRGQLNVHAGPGGSLTAVLADLETIWSHVIQKHLEIPLKDLKYYRCILLVPDIYNRQHIKEVVNLLLLNMGFSAIIVHQESVCATFGSGLSSACVVDVGDQKTSLCCVEDGVSHRNSRLSLAYGGSDVTRTFLWLLQRAGFPYRDCQLSSRLDCQLLQHIKETFCHLNQDISGLQDHEFQTRFPEAPALLYQVRLGDEKLQAPMGLFYPTTFGIVGQKMTSLQYRSQGDSEDPHDEHYLLSTQNKQDQSSKSASDRKAFSRPGGALDGDVSGQGGIGELSDLPRGCGSGSGGVMQGDMELGPAQGECLMGVGEVEEPMSAHLSRKTAIMSQFESKALGLDKAILHSIDCCASDETKRKMYSSILVVGGGLMFHGAQEFLLHRIINKMPPSFRRLVDNVEVITRPKDMDPRLISWKGGAVLACLDTTQEMWIHQGEWQRFGVRMLRERAAFVW
;
A
#
# COMPACT_ATOMS: atom_id res chain seq x y z
N MET A 1 11.25 25.48 -4.36
CA MET A 1 11.93 26.24 -3.29
C MET A 1 11.22 27.54 -2.91
N GLN A 2 11.00 28.49 -3.83
CA GLN A 2 10.49 29.84 -3.49
C GLN A 2 9.21 29.85 -2.63
N ALA A 3 8.24 28.97 -2.90
CA ALA A 3 6.98 28.88 -2.13
C ALA A 3 7.14 28.64 -0.62
N LEU A 4 8.26 28.07 -0.16
CA LEU A 4 8.52 27.86 1.27
C LEU A 4 8.84 29.17 2.02
N TYR A 5 9.46 30.12 1.30
CA TYR A 5 9.96 31.40 1.82
C TYR A 5 8.98 32.58 1.64
N VAL A 6 7.77 32.33 1.12
CA VAL A 6 6.69 33.32 1.09
C VAL A 6 6.37 33.76 2.52
N ASN A 7 6.20 35.06 2.77
CA ASN A 7 5.94 35.56 4.11
C ASN A 7 4.55 35.07 4.57
N PRO A 8 4.37 34.56 5.81
CA PRO A 8 3.05 34.14 6.30
C PRO A 8 1.98 35.25 6.34
N SER A 9 2.38 36.52 6.25
CA SER A 9 1.46 37.67 6.15
C SER A 9 1.06 38.05 4.72
N ASP A 10 1.70 37.47 3.69
CA ASP A 10 1.34 37.71 2.30
C ASP A 10 0.01 37.06 1.93
N CYS A 11 -0.67 37.57 0.90
CA CYS A 11 -1.95 37.07 0.40
C CYS A 11 -1.85 35.77 -0.43
N TYR A 12 -1.01 34.81 -0.01
CA TYR A 12 -0.79 33.54 -0.70
C TYR A 12 -1.20 32.33 0.15
N ASN A 13 -2.01 31.44 -0.43
CA ASN A 13 -2.19 30.09 0.09
C ASN A 13 -1.01 29.21 -0.36
N VAL A 14 -0.54 28.32 0.52
CA VAL A 14 0.49 27.33 0.19
C VAL A 14 -0.10 25.94 0.27
N HIS A 15 -0.18 25.26 -0.86
CA HIS A 15 -0.72 23.90 -0.98
C HIS A 15 0.41 22.88 -1.10
N TRP A 16 0.13 21.66 -0.64
CA TRP A 16 0.97 20.47 -0.83
C TRP A 16 0.15 19.46 -1.63
N PRO A 17 0.38 19.30 -2.95
CA PRO A 17 -0.50 18.46 -3.78
C PRO A 17 -0.43 16.96 -3.44
N ILE A 18 0.61 16.53 -2.72
CA ILE A 18 0.78 15.16 -2.24
C ILE A 18 0.99 15.20 -0.72
N VAL A 19 0.19 14.43 0.01
CA VAL A 19 0.28 14.27 1.47
C VAL A 19 0.19 12.78 1.80
N ARG A 20 1.07 12.29 2.69
CA ARG A 20 1.23 10.85 3.01
C ARG A 20 1.34 9.92 1.79
N GLY A 21 1.90 10.43 0.69
CA GLY A 21 2.10 9.70 -0.57
C GLY A 21 0.84 9.49 -1.42
N GLN A 22 -0.24 10.23 -1.18
CA GLN A 22 -1.45 10.26 -2.01
C GLN A 22 -1.77 11.69 -2.42
N LEU A 23 -2.58 11.88 -3.47
CA LEU A 23 -3.10 13.21 -3.84
C LEU A 23 -3.87 13.83 -2.67
N ASN A 24 -3.55 15.07 -2.33
CA ASN A 24 -4.06 15.75 -1.14
C ASN A 24 -5.46 16.34 -1.37
N VAL A 25 -6.46 15.47 -1.51
CA VAL A 25 -7.85 15.86 -1.75
C VAL A 25 -8.55 16.20 -0.43
N HIS A 26 -9.10 17.42 -0.31
CA HIS A 26 -9.81 17.90 0.89
C HIS A 26 -10.84 19.00 0.59
N ALA A 27 -11.71 19.30 1.56
CA ALA A 27 -12.78 20.29 1.40
C ALA A 27 -12.31 21.76 1.37
N GLY A 28 -11.11 22.07 1.90
CA GLY A 28 -10.54 23.42 1.88
C GLY A 28 -10.01 23.87 0.51
N PRO A 29 -9.64 25.16 0.36
CA PRO A 29 -9.07 25.71 -0.88
C PRO A 29 -7.88 24.88 -1.41
N GLY A 30 -7.80 24.69 -2.73
CA GLY A 30 -6.78 23.83 -3.36
C GLY A 30 -7.05 22.32 -3.28
N GLY A 31 -7.99 21.86 -2.44
CA GLY A 31 -8.19 20.44 -2.17
C GLY A 31 -9.13 19.67 -3.11
N SER A 32 -9.79 20.32 -4.08
CA SER A 32 -10.50 19.58 -5.14
C SER A 32 -9.50 18.87 -6.05
N LEU A 33 -9.82 17.66 -6.52
CA LEU A 33 -8.93 16.85 -7.38
C LEU A 33 -8.39 17.65 -8.60
N THR A 34 -9.23 18.47 -9.24
CA THR A 34 -8.83 19.35 -10.35
C THR A 34 -7.80 20.41 -9.94
N ALA A 35 -7.96 21.03 -8.77
CA ALA A 35 -6.99 22.01 -8.24
C ALA A 35 -5.66 21.34 -7.86
N VAL A 36 -5.70 20.16 -7.23
CA VAL A 36 -4.50 19.37 -6.92
C VAL A 36 -3.71 19.02 -8.19
N LEU A 37 -4.41 18.64 -9.27
CA LEU A 37 -3.80 18.35 -10.57
C LEU A 37 -3.23 19.61 -11.24
N ALA A 38 -3.89 20.76 -11.16
CA ALA A 38 -3.39 22.03 -11.69
C ALA A 38 -2.14 22.53 -10.92
N ASP A 39 -2.10 22.34 -9.60
CA ASP A 39 -0.91 22.61 -8.79
C ASP A 39 0.26 21.68 -9.18
N LEU A 40 -0.01 20.38 -9.42
CA LEU A 40 0.99 19.44 -9.94
C LEU A 40 1.50 19.84 -11.33
N GLU A 41 0.61 20.17 -12.26
CA GLU A 41 0.94 20.64 -13.60
C GLU A 41 1.87 21.86 -13.54
N THR A 42 1.54 22.83 -12.68
CA THR A 42 2.32 24.04 -12.46
C THR A 42 3.72 23.74 -11.90
N ILE A 43 3.79 22.88 -10.87
CA ILE A 43 5.07 22.50 -10.24
C ILE A 43 5.97 21.73 -11.22
N TRP A 44 5.44 20.72 -11.92
CA TRP A 44 6.21 19.91 -12.86
C TRP A 44 6.63 20.72 -14.07
N SER A 45 5.74 21.54 -14.64
CA SER A 45 6.06 22.44 -15.75
C SER A 45 7.19 23.41 -15.38
N HIS A 46 7.12 24.02 -14.18
CA HIS A 46 8.17 24.91 -13.68
C HIS A 46 9.52 24.20 -13.57
N VAL A 47 9.55 22.96 -13.05
CA VAL A 47 10.79 22.19 -12.93
C VAL A 47 11.36 21.79 -14.29
N ILE A 48 10.51 21.33 -15.22
CA ILE A 48 10.90 20.97 -16.59
C ILE A 48 11.51 22.18 -17.32
N GLN A 49 10.87 23.35 -17.25
CA GLN A 49 11.37 24.55 -17.93
C GLN A 49 12.62 25.13 -17.27
N LYS A 50 12.70 25.16 -15.93
CA LYS A 50 13.74 25.89 -15.20
C LYS A 50 14.96 25.05 -14.82
N HIS A 51 14.80 23.75 -14.62
CA HIS A 51 15.85 22.86 -14.16
C HIS A 51 16.26 21.80 -15.18
N LEU A 52 15.40 21.46 -16.14
CA LEU A 52 15.75 20.62 -17.29
C LEU A 52 15.94 21.41 -18.59
N GLU A 53 15.62 22.72 -18.58
CA GLU A 53 15.73 23.64 -19.72
C GLU A 53 14.90 23.23 -20.96
N ILE A 54 13.83 22.44 -20.75
CA ILE A 54 12.95 21.94 -21.82
C ILE A 54 11.73 22.87 -21.97
N PRO A 55 11.48 23.48 -23.15
CA PRO A 55 10.25 24.21 -23.39
C PRO A 55 9.03 23.27 -23.44
N LEU A 56 7.92 23.64 -22.78
CA LEU A 56 6.73 22.77 -22.68
C LEU A 56 6.14 22.35 -24.04
N LYS A 57 6.21 23.26 -25.03
CA LYS A 57 5.80 22.99 -26.43
C LYS A 57 6.55 21.83 -27.10
N ASP A 58 7.70 21.44 -26.55
CA ASP A 58 8.60 20.42 -27.08
C ASP A 58 8.41 19.07 -26.35
N LEU A 59 7.56 18.99 -25.32
CA LEU A 59 7.24 17.74 -24.59
C LEU A 59 6.64 16.63 -25.49
N LYS A 60 6.07 16.99 -26.63
CA LYS A 60 5.67 16.08 -27.71
C LYS A 60 6.83 15.26 -28.32
N TYR A 61 8.08 15.64 -28.08
CA TYR A 61 9.27 14.86 -28.45
C TYR A 61 9.79 13.98 -27.31
N TYR A 62 9.24 14.14 -26.10
CA TYR A 62 9.63 13.40 -24.90
C TYR A 62 8.59 12.36 -24.53
N ARG A 63 9.02 11.38 -23.73
CA ARG A 63 8.18 10.37 -23.10
C ARG A 63 8.41 10.41 -21.59
N CYS A 64 7.41 10.06 -20.79
CA CYS A 64 7.44 10.18 -19.33
C CYS A 64 7.48 8.80 -18.65
N ILE A 65 8.25 8.64 -17.57
CA ILE A 65 8.11 7.49 -16.67
C ILE A 65 7.60 8.01 -15.33
N LEU A 66 6.39 7.60 -14.99
CA LEU A 66 5.70 7.94 -13.76
C LEU A 66 5.89 6.82 -12.72
N LEU A 67 6.59 7.14 -11.64
CA LEU A 67 6.65 6.28 -10.47
C LEU A 67 5.39 6.48 -9.62
N VAL A 68 4.77 5.38 -9.20
CA VAL A 68 3.55 5.36 -8.38
C VAL A 68 3.74 4.55 -7.10
N PRO A 69 3.00 4.85 -6.01
CA PRO A 69 3.06 4.05 -4.79
C PRO A 69 2.70 2.59 -5.00
N ASP A 70 3.22 1.68 -4.17
CA ASP A 70 2.90 0.25 -4.27
C ASP A 70 1.42 -0.04 -4.03
N ILE A 71 0.81 0.77 -3.14
CA ILE A 71 -0.63 0.84 -2.89
C ILE A 71 -1.13 2.15 -3.51
N TYR A 72 -1.54 2.09 -4.77
CA TYR A 72 -1.99 3.24 -5.56
C TYR A 72 -3.52 3.35 -5.59
N ASN A 73 -4.03 4.57 -5.74
CA ASN A 73 -5.43 4.83 -6.08
C ASN A 73 -5.56 4.87 -7.62
N ARG A 74 -6.27 3.88 -8.21
CA ARG A 74 -6.48 3.76 -9.66
C ARG A 74 -7.02 5.05 -10.30
N GLN A 75 -8.01 5.69 -9.66
CA GLN A 75 -8.61 6.93 -10.15
C GLN A 75 -7.60 8.08 -10.14
N HIS A 76 -6.79 8.23 -9.09
CA HIS A 76 -5.74 9.25 -9.04
C HIS A 76 -4.69 9.03 -10.13
N ILE A 77 -4.25 7.78 -10.36
CA ILE A 77 -3.29 7.47 -11.41
C ILE A 77 -3.87 7.72 -12.80
N LYS A 78 -5.16 7.40 -13.04
CA LYS A 78 -5.88 7.75 -14.29
C LYS A 78 -5.78 9.25 -14.58
N GLU A 79 -6.13 10.10 -13.62
CA GLU A 79 -6.10 11.54 -13.82
C GLU A 79 -4.68 12.10 -14.01
N VAL A 80 -3.67 11.55 -13.32
CA VAL A 80 -2.26 11.96 -13.50
C VAL A 80 -1.72 11.51 -14.87
N VAL A 81 -2.08 10.32 -15.35
CA VAL A 81 -1.75 9.87 -16.72
C VAL A 81 -2.42 10.77 -17.75
N ASN A 82 -3.68 11.15 -17.52
CA ASN A 82 -4.43 12.06 -18.37
C ASN A 82 -3.77 13.46 -18.41
N LEU A 83 -3.36 13.99 -17.27
CA LEU A 83 -2.63 15.26 -17.15
C LEU A 83 -1.32 15.22 -17.97
N LEU A 84 -0.50 14.18 -17.79
CA LEU A 84 0.80 14.07 -18.46
C LEU A 84 0.67 13.92 -19.98
N LEU A 85 -0.26 13.09 -20.46
CA LEU A 85 -0.44 12.86 -21.90
C LEU A 85 -1.23 13.98 -22.58
N LEU A 86 -2.34 14.45 -22.02
CA LEU A 86 -3.27 15.35 -22.71
C LEU A 86 -3.02 16.83 -22.43
N ASN A 87 -2.77 17.20 -21.17
CA ASN A 87 -2.54 18.61 -20.80
C ASN A 87 -1.09 19.02 -21.06
N MET A 88 -0.13 18.29 -20.49
CA MET A 88 1.30 18.59 -20.63
C MET A 88 1.88 18.17 -21.99
N GLY A 89 1.21 17.24 -22.69
CA GLY A 89 1.53 16.89 -24.08
C GLY A 89 2.73 15.95 -24.27
N PHE A 90 3.05 15.09 -23.29
CA PHE A 90 4.03 14.02 -23.51
C PHE A 90 3.54 13.02 -24.56
N SER A 91 4.45 12.53 -25.42
CA SER A 91 4.08 11.63 -26.53
C SER A 91 3.68 10.21 -26.09
N ALA A 92 4.26 9.73 -25.00
CA ALA A 92 3.93 8.46 -24.36
C ALA A 92 4.33 8.46 -22.88
N ILE A 93 3.77 7.52 -22.13
CA ILE A 93 4.02 7.33 -20.70
C ILE A 93 4.22 5.85 -20.35
N ILE A 94 5.02 5.59 -19.32
CA ILE A 94 5.03 4.34 -18.57
C ILE A 94 4.67 4.64 -17.13
N VAL A 95 3.88 3.76 -16.51
CA VAL A 95 3.55 3.81 -15.09
C VAL A 95 4.20 2.60 -14.41
N HIS A 96 4.98 2.82 -13.35
CA HIS A 96 5.66 1.73 -12.64
C HIS A 96 5.67 1.95 -11.12
N GLN A 97 5.60 0.87 -10.35
CA GLN A 97 5.58 0.92 -8.88
C GLN A 97 6.95 1.29 -8.29
N GLU A 98 6.94 2.13 -7.24
CA GLU A 98 8.12 2.69 -6.58
C GLU A 98 9.07 1.61 -6.03
N SER A 99 8.56 0.50 -5.48
CA SER A 99 9.42 -0.57 -4.94
C SER A 99 10.19 -1.32 -6.02
N VAL A 100 9.58 -1.58 -7.17
CA VAL A 100 10.26 -2.26 -8.27
C VAL A 100 11.29 -1.35 -8.92
N CYS A 101 11.00 -0.05 -9.03
CA CYS A 101 12.02 0.90 -9.40
C CYS A 101 13.15 0.94 -8.34
N ALA A 102 12.89 0.79 -7.04
CA ALA A 102 13.95 0.68 -6.04
C ALA A 102 14.85 -0.56 -6.23
N THR A 103 14.29 -1.71 -6.62
CA THR A 103 15.09 -2.91 -6.95
C THR A 103 15.92 -2.72 -8.21
N PHE A 104 15.38 -2.11 -9.27
CA PHE A 104 16.18 -1.75 -10.47
C PHE A 104 17.28 -0.73 -10.16
N GLY A 105 17.01 0.27 -9.33
CA GLY A 105 17.97 1.32 -8.97
C GLY A 105 19.11 0.83 -8.08
N SER A 106 18.86 -0.16 -7.21
CA SER A 106 19.89 -0.84 -6.42
C SER A 106 20.63 -1.91 -7.24
N GLY A 107 19.95 -2.56 -8.19
CA GLY A 107 20.46 -3.68 -8.97
C GLY A 107 20.23 -5.04 -8.28
N LEU A 108 19.17 -5.15 -7.48
CA LEU A 108 18.73 -6.39 -6.84
C LEU A 108 17.59 -7.00 -7.66
N SER A 109 17.60 -8.31 -7.90
CA SER A 109 16.47 -9.00 -8.55
C SER A 109 15.35 -9.36 -7.57
N SER A 110 15.69 -9.59 -6.30
CA SER A 110 14.76 -9.91 -5.22
C SER A 110 15.12 -9.16 -3.95
N ALA A 111 14.17 -8.46 -3.32
CA ALA A 111 14.36 -7.80 -2.04
C ALA A 111 13.03 -7.50 -1.31
N CYS A 112 13.07 -7.48 0.02
CA CYS A 112 12.07 -6.79 0.81
C CYS A 112 12.39 -5.29 0.80
N VAL A 113 11.64 -4.51 0.01
CA VAL A 113 11.83 -3.06 -0.11
C VAL A 113 11.08 -2.34 1.02
N VAL A 114 11.76 -1.38 1.64
CA VAL A 114 11.27 -0.55 2.74
C VAL A 114 11.56 0.92 2.41
N ASP A 115 10.58 1.63 1.86
CA ASP A 115 10.69 3.07 1.57
C ASP A 115 10.21 3.87 2.78
N VAL A 116 11.16 4.44 3.55
CA VAL A 116 10.85 5.33 4.67
C VAL A 116 10.88 6.76 4.17
N GLY A 117 9.70 7.32 3.89
CA GLY A 117 9.54 8.71 3.44
C GLY A 117 9.41 9.71 4.60
N ASP A 118 9.05 10.95 4.26
CA ASP A 118 8.76 11.99 5.27
C ASP A 118 7.41 11.76 5.97
N GLN A 119 6.38 11.31 5.25
CA GLN A 119 5.00 11.24 5.78
C GLN A 119 4.34 9.85 5.65
N LYS A 120 4.96 8.94 4.90
CA LYS A 120 4.58 7.53 4.74
C LYS A 120 5.81 6.65 4.90
N THR A 121 5.57 5.39 5.26
CA THR A 121 6.53 4.30 5.07
C THR A 121 5.85 3.21 4.24
N SER A 122 6.41 2.83 3.09
CA SER A 122 5.91 1.73 2.24
C SER A 122 6.78 0.49 2.44
N LEU A 123 6.16 -0.70 2.41
CA LEU A 123 6.87 -1.98 2.40
C LEU A 123 6.28 -2.88 1.33
N CYS A 124 7.15 -3.57 0.60
CA CYS A 124 6.76 -4.58 -0.37
C CYS A 124 7.90 -5.58 -0.61
N CYS A 125 7.58 -6.86 -0.68
CA CYS A 125 8.47 -7.87 -1.23
C CYS A 125 8.39 -7.85 -2.76
N VAL A 126 9.54 -7.75 -3.42
CA VAL A 126 9.68 -7.70 -4.88
C VAL A 126 10.58 -8.85 -5.33
N GLU A 127 10.11 -9.66 -6.27
CA GLU A 127 10.85 -10.78 -6.90
C GLU A 127 10.73 -10.64 -8.42
N ASP A 128 11.86 -10.65 -9.12
CA ASP A 128 11.98 -10.62 -10.59
C ASP A 128 11.15 -9.53 -11.29
N GLY A 129 11.15 -8.32 -10.72
CA GLY A 129 10.42 -7.17 -11.23
C GLY A 129 8.95 -7.10 -10.80
N VAL A 130 8.46 -8.04 -9.98
CA VAL A 130 7.05 -8.11 -9.57
C VAL A 130 6.90 -7.80 -8.07
N SER A 131 6.12 -6.76 -7.78
CA SER A 131 5.68 -6.38 -6.43
C SER A 131 4.55 -7.31 -5.95
N HIS A 132 4.81 -8.20 -4.98
CA HIS A 132 3.81 -9.16 -4.49
C HIS A 132 2.67 -8.47 -3.71
N ARG A 133 1.46 -8.48 -4.27
CA ARG A 133 0.26 -7.82 -3.71
C ARG A 133 0.01 -8.10 -2.22
N ASN A 134 0.19 -9.33 -1.77
CA ASN A 134 -0.07 -9.73 -0.37
C ASN A 134 0.94 -9.14 0.64
N SER A 135 2.16 -8.83 0.21
CA SER A 135 3.21 -8.26 1.08
C SER A 135 3.07 -6.75 1.30
N ARG A 136 2.26 -6.07 0.46
CA ARG A 136 2.19 -4.60 0.43
C ARG A 136 1.58 -4.03 1.70
N LEU A 137 2.37 -3.20 2.38
CA LEU A 137 1.98 -2.42 3.56
C LEU A 137 2.28 -0.94 3.32
N SER A 138 1.40 -0.07 3.78
CA SER A 138 1.68 1.36 3.93
C SER A 138 1.37 1.81 5.35
N LEU A 139 2.35 2.44 5.99
CA LEU A 139 2.27 2.97 7.35
C LEU A 139 2.16 4.49 7.27
N ALA A 140 1.18 5.06 7.96
CA ALA A 140 0.90 6.50 7.95
C ALA A 140 1.84 7.29 8.90
N TYR A 141 3.14 7.00 8.86
CA TYR A 141 4.17 7.75 9.58
C TYR A 141 5.51 7.76 8.83
N GLY A 142 6.34 8.76 9.11
CA GLY A 142 7.69 8.88 8.53
C GLY A 142 8.60 9.88 9.26
N GLY A 143 9.57 10.45 8.53
CA GLY A 143 10.54 11.42 9.04
C GLY A 143 9.94 12.69 9.69
N SER A 144 8.76 13.14 9.27
CA SER A 144 8.03 14.28 9.84
C SER A 144 7.46 13.97 11.23
N ASP A 145 7.01 12.74 11.47
CA ASP A 145 6.54 12.31 12.79
C ASP A 145 7.72 12.15 13.76
N VAL A 146 8.87 11.67 13.28
CA VAL A 146 10.14 11.72 14.03
C VAL A 146 10.55 13.16 14.34
N THR A 147 10.42 14.08 13.37
CA THR A 147 10.68 15.52 13.56
C THR A 147 9.78 16.11 14.66
N ARG A 148 8.48 15.76 14.66
CA ARG A 148 7.50 16.19 15.67
C ARG A 148 7.84 15.66 17.06
N THR A 149 8.15 14.37 17.18
CA THR A 149 8.56 13.76 18.45
C THR A 149 9.89 14.36 18.94
N PHE A 150 10.82 14.68 18.05
CA PHE A 150 12.07 15.31 18.44
C PHE A 150 11.85 16.72 18.99
N LEU A 151 11.01 17.56 18.36
CA LEU A 151 10.62 18.86 18.94
C LEU A 151 10.06 18.71 20.36
N TRP A 152 9.15 17.75 20.58
CA TRP A 152 8.57 17.50 21.90
C TRP A 152 9.62 17.09 22.94
N LEU A 153 10.60 16.26 22.57
CA LEU A 153 11.72 15.90 23.44
C LEU A 153 12.64 17.10 23.70
N LEU A 154 13.01 17.85 22.66
CA LEU A 154 13.83 19.06 22.76
C LEU A 154 13.20 20.07 23.72
N GLN A 155 11.91 20.35 23.61
CA GLN A 155 11.19 21.27 24.50
C GLN A 155 11.29 20.85 25.97
N ARG A 156 11.26 19.54 26.26
CA ARG A 156 11.42 18.98 27.61
C ARG A 156 12.87 19.04 28.12
N ALA A 157 13.85 18.94 27.21
CA ALA A 157 15.27 19.16 27.49
C ALA A 157 15.66 20.65 27.60
N GLY A 158 14.69 21.58 27.44
CA GLY A 158 14.94 23.02 27.56
C GLY A 158 15.38 23.69 26.27
N PHE A 159 14.82 23.29 25.12
CA PHE A 159 15.12 23.87 23.80
C PHE A 159 15.18 25.40 23.82
N PRO A 160 16.29 26.02 23.38
CA PRO A 160 16.51 27.45 23.59
C PRO A 160 15.68 28.34 22.63
N TYR A 161 15.26 27.82 21.47
CA TYR A 161 14.38 28.52 20.54
C TYR A 161 12.91 28.24 20.88
N ARG A 162 12.37 29.03 21.82
CA ARG A 162 11.06 28.79 22.45
C ARG A 162 9.84 29.04 21.56
N ASP A 163 9.96 29.95 20.59
CA ASP A 163 8.84 30.38 19.74
C ASP A 163 8.58 29.46 18.52
N CYS A 164 9.33 28.34 18.44
CA CYS A 164 9.30 27.36 17.38
C CYS A 164 7.94 26.67 17.23
N GLN A 165 7.34 26.75 16.03
CA GLN A 165 5.99 26.27 15.74
C GLN A 165 5.93 25.30 14.56
N LEU A 166 5.20 24.20 14.72
CA LEU A 166 4.97 23.23 13.64
C LEU A 166 4.07 23.74 12.50
N SER A 167 3.40 24.88 12.70
CA SER A 167 2.66 25.61 11.66
C SER A 167 3.59 26.47 10.77
N SER A 168 4.79 26.81 11.26
CA SER A 168 5.76 27.63 10.53
C SER A 168 6.58 26.76 9.57
N ARG A 169 6.59 27.16 8.29
CA ARG A 169 7.34 26.46 7.23
C ARG A 169 8.85 26.47 7.51
N LEU A 170 9.37 27.61 7.95
CA LEU A 170 10.79 27.80 8.22
C LEU A 170 11.24 27.04 9.48
N ASP A 171 10.39 26.99 10.52
CA ASP A 171 10.64 26.18 11.70
C ASP A 171 10.63 24.69 11.36
N CYS A 172 9.68 24.23 10.54
CA CYS A 172 9.67 22.85 10.06
C CYS A 172 10.96 22.48 9.29
N GLN A 173 11.51 23.38 8.48
CA GLN A 173 12.82 23.16 7.82
C GLN A 173 13.97 23.10 8.83
N LEU A 174 13.99 24.02 9.81
CA LEU A 174 14.97 24.02 10.90
C LEU A 174 14.92 22.71 11.70
N LEU A 175 13.73 22.24 12.08
CA LEU A 175 13.54 21.03 12.85
C LEU A 175 13.93 19.76 12.08
N GLN A 176 13.66 19.71 10.76
CA GLN A 176 14.15 18.63 9.92
C GLN A 176 15.68 18.60 9.88
N HIS A 177 16.33 19.76 9.71
CA HIS A 177 17.79 19.88 9.73
C HIS A 177 18.40 19.49 11.10
N ILE A 178 17.79 19.95 12.21
CA ILE A 178 18.19 19.60 13.59
C ILE A 178 18.08 18.09 13.82
N LYS A 179 16.98 17.45 13.40
CA LYS A 179 16.80 16.00 13.41
C LYS A 179 17.88 15.30 12.58
N GLU A 180 18.07 15.70 11.32
CA GLU A 180 19.05 15.08 10.41
C GLU A 180 20.51 15.23 10.87
N THR A 181 20.80 16.25 11.66
CA THR A 181 22.16 16.51 12.19
C THR A 181 22.43 15.77 13.49
N PHE A 182 21.46 15.70 14.41
CA PHE A 182 21.69 15.19 15.78
C PHE A 182 21.14 13.79 16.05
N CYS A 183 20.12 13.32 15.33
CA CYS A 183 19.50 12.03 15.62
C CYS A 183 20.33 10.83 15.14
N HIS A 184 20.35 9.75 15.93
CA HIS A 184 21.06 8.50 15.61
C HIS A 184 20.29 7.26 16.07
N LEU A 185 20.69 6.10 15.57
CA LEU A 185 20.28 4.77 16.03
C LEU A 185 21.44 3.93 16.56
N ASN A 186 22.67 4.47 16.54
CA ASN A 186 23.82 3.91 17.24
C ASN A 186 23.61 3.99 18.78
N GLN A 187 23.81 2.87 19.49
CA GLN A 187 23.61 2.73 20.94
C GLN A 187 24.86 3.04 21.78
N ASP A 188 26.05 3.06 21.17
CA ASP A 188 27.32 3.40 21.83
C ASP A 188 27.41 4.91 22.11
N ILE A 189 26.73 5.72 21.28
CA ILE A 189 26.57 7.16 21.51
C ILE A 189 25.59 7.38 22.67
N SER A 190 26.12 7.74 23.82
CA SER A 190 25.39 7.96 25.07
C SER A 190 25.88 9.20 25.82
N GLY A 191 25.11 9.62 26.84
CA GLY A 191 25.44 10.75 27.70
C GLY A 191 25.08 12.12 27.09
N LEU A 192 25.15 13.15 27.94
CA LEU A 192 24.85 14.53 27.57
C LEU A 192 26.00 15.12 26.73
N GLN A 193 25.66 15.66 25.57
CA GLN A 193 26.57 16.29 24.62
C GLN A 193 26.11 17.73 24.34
N ASP A 194 27.06 18.66 24.27
CA ASP A 194 26.79 20.03 23.85
C ASP A 194 26.81 20.12 22.33
N HIS A 195 25.73 20.66 21.77
CA HIS A 195 25.53 20.87 20.34
C HIS A 195 25.21 22.34 20.06
N GLU A 196 25.46 22.78 18.83
CA GLU A 196 25.05 24.11 18.36
C GLU A 196 24.26 24.03 17.06
N PHE A 197 23.32 24.96 16.89
CA PHE A 197 22.57 25.14 15.65
C PHE A 197 22.34 26.62 15.36
N GLN A 198 22.10 26.95 14.09
CA GLN A 198 21.88 28.32 13.64
C GLN A 198 20.48 28.47 13.05
N THR A 199 19.80 29.57 13.40
CA THR A 199 18.59 30.02 12.70
C THR A 199 18.98 31.04 11.63
N ARG A 200 18.36 30.93 10.45
CA ARG A 200 18.66 31.75 9.26
C ARG A 200 17.35 32.05 8.53
N PHE A 201 16.54 32.93 9.10
CA PHE A 201 15.26 33.32 8.53
C PHE A 201 15.40 34.65 7.75
N PRO A 202 14.64 34.88 6.65
CA PRO A 202 14.87 36.02 5.75
C PRO A 202 14.79 37.41 6.41
N GLU A 203 13.99 37.55 7.47
CA GLU A 203 13.70 38.83 8.16
C GLU A 203 14.26 38.87 9.59
N ALA A 204 15.10 37.91 9.98
CA ALA A 204 15.69 37.82 11.32
C ALA A 204 17.23 37.80 11.27
N PRO A 205 17.94 38.33 12.28
CA PRO A 205 19.38 38.13 12.40
C PRO A 205 19.69 36.64 12.52
N ALA A 206 20.86 36.22 12.03
CA ALA A 206 21.31 34.84 12.21
C ALA A 206 21.67 34.59 13.68
N LEU A 207 20.86 33.80 14.40
CA LEU A 207 21.11 33.48 15.80
C LEU A 207 21.74 32.10 15.94
N LEU A 208 22.87 32.03 16.66
CA LEU A 208 23.52 30.80 17.10
C LEU A 208 22.95 30.39 18.47
N TYR A 209 22.54 29.13 18.57
CA TYR A 209 22.01 28.53 19.79
C TYR A 209 22.88 27.37 20.23
N GLN A 210 23.14 27.28 21.53
CA GLN A 210 23.74 26.10 22.16
C GLN A 210 22.64 25.28 22.85
N VAL A 211 22.68 23.96 22.70
CA VAL A 211 21.71 23.04 23.30
C VAL A 211 22.42 21.77 23.77
N ARG A 212 22.12 21.33 24.99
CA ARG A 212 22.68 20.10 25.57
C ARG A 212 21.67 18.96 25.40
N LEU A 213 22.07 17.90 24.70
CA LEU A 213 21.20 16.77 24.34
C LEU A 213 21.81 15.44 24.78
N GLY A 214 20.98 14.54 25.30
CA GLY A 214 21.33 13.18 25.64
C GLY A 214 20.52 12.19 24.79
N ASP A 215 19.75 11.34 25.46
CA ASP A 215 19.02 10.23 24.83
C ASP A 215 17.91 10.69 23.87
N GLU A 216 17.50 11.97 23.88
CA GLU A 216 16.49 12.51 22.97
C GLU A 216 16.83 12.23 21.49
N LYS A 217 18.13 12.29 21.17
CA LYS A 217 18.71 12.02 19.85
C LYS A 217 18.46 10.59 19.36
N LEU A 218 18.34 9.64 20.28
CA LEU A 218 18.06 8.22 20.03
C LEU A 218 16.56 7.91 20.14
N GLN A 219 15.89 8.49 21.15
CA GLN A 219 14.48 8.27 21.45
C GLN A 219 13.54 8.71 20.30
N ALA A 220 13.83 9.81 19.62
CA ALA A 220 13.01 10.27 18.49
C ALA A 220 13.01 9.26 17.31
N PRO A 221 14.16 8.85 16.74
CA PRO A 221 14.21 7.79 15.71
C PRO A 221 13.60 6.46 16.15
N MET A 222 13.74 6.09 17.43
CA MET A 222 13.10 4.88 17.98
C MET A 222 11.58 4.89 17.83
N GLY A 223 10.93 6.04 17.67
CA GLY A 223 9.51 6.16 17.33
C GLY A 223 9.10 5.33 16.11
N LEU A 224 9.96 5.17 15.10
CA LEU A 224 9.67 4.34 13.92
C LEU A 224 9.47 2.84 14.26
N PHE A 225 10.00 2.39 15.39
CA PHE A 225 9.87 1.02 15.90
C PHE A 225 8.83 0.89 17.02
N TYR A 226 8.45 2.01 17.62
CA TYR A 226 7.47 2.14 18.69
C TYR A 226 6.50 3.30 18.39
N PRO A 227 5.68 3.20 17.31
CA PRO A 227 4.96 4.36 16.75
C PRO A 227 3.81 4.88 17.64
N THR A 228 3.49 4.20 18.74
CA THR A 228 2.69 4.76 19.83
C THR A 228 3.30 6.05 20.40
N THR A 229 4.62 6.22 20.30
CA THR A 229 5.37 7.44 20.72
C THR A 229 5.02 8.67 19.87
N PHE A 230 4.47 8.49 18.66
CA PHE A 230 4.01 9.61 17.84
C PHE A 230 2.70 10.23 18.35
N GLY A 231 2.00 9.60 19.30
CA GLY A 231 0.78 10.13 19.93
C GLY A 231 -0.44 10.23 19.00
N ILE A 232 -0.41 9.56 17.84
CA ILE A 232 -1.48 9.62 16.84
C ILE A 232 -2.62 8.69 17.27
N VAL A 233 -3.83 9.25 17.41
CA VAL A 233 -5.04 8.55 17.86
C VAL A 233 -6.17 8.80 16.85
N GLY A 234 -7.01 7.79 16.62
CA GLY A 234 -8.22 7.92 15.78
C GLY A 234 -7.97 7.99 14.27
N GLN A 235 -6.73 7.83 13.81
CA GLN A 235 -6.38 7.76 12.38
C GLN A 235 -6.10 6.32 11.96
N LYS A 236 -6.33 6.01 10.68
CA LYS A 236 -5.89 4.75 10.06
C LYS A 236 -4.37 4.79 9.90
N MET A 237 -3.67 3.99 10.69
CA MET A 237 -2.21 4.01 10.78
C MET A 237 -1.52 2.98 9.88
N THR A 238 -2.23 1.90 9.56
CA THR A 238 -1.75 0.81 8.71
C THR A 238 -2.75 0.59 7.59
N SER A 239 -2.27 0.52 6.34
CA SER A 239 -3.07 0.19 5.16
C SER A 239 -2.49 -1.04 4.46
N LEU A 240 -3.34 -2.00 4.17
CA LEU A 240 -3.05 -3.15 3.32
C LEU A 240 -3.62 -2.95 1.92
N GLN A 241 -3.08 -3.64 0.92
CA GLN A 241 -3.69 -3.68 -0.41
C GLN A 241 -5.00 -4.49 -0.36
N TYR A 242 -6.13 -3.80 -0.43
CA TYR A 242 -7.44 -4.45 -0.58
C TYR A 242 -7.67 -4.93 -2.02
N ARG A 243 -8.60 -5.89 -2.20
CA ARG A 243 -9.24 -6.14 -3.49
C ARG A 243 -9.93 -4.86 -3.96
N SER A 244 -9.94 -4.62 -5.27
CA SER A 244 -10.32 -3.32 -5.83
C SER A 244 -11.73 -2.91 -5.38
N GLN A 245 -11.89 -1.64 -5.01
CA GLN A 245 -13.16 -0.96 -5.22
C GLN A 245 -13.32 -0.83 -6.74
N GLY A 246 -14.46 -1.27 -7.29
CA GLY A 246 -14.63 -1.36 -8.74
C GLY A 246 -14.62 0.02 -9.41
N ASP A 247 -13.98 0.11 -10.58
CA ASP A 247 -14.03 1.31 -11.40
C ASP A 247 -15.34 1.33 -12.23
N SER A 248 -16.21 2.30 -11.95
CA SER A 248 -17.51 2.44 -12.64
C SER A 248 -17.37 2.92 -14.10
N GLU A 249 -16.22 3.48 -14.47
CA GLU A 249 -15.92 3.90 -15.85
C GLU A 249 -15.18 2.82 -16.65
N ASP A 250 -14.95 1.65 -16.05
CA ASP A 250 -14.33 0.50 -16.70
C ASP A 250 -15.35 -0.63 -16.95
N PRO A 251 -15.81 -0.83 -18.20
CA PRO A 251 -16.72 -1.93 -18.57
C PRO A 251 -16.15 -3.34 -18.35
N HIS A 252 -14.86 -3.46 -18.01
CA HIS A 252 -14.17 -4.72 -17.75
C HIS A 252 -13.66 -4.83 -16.30
N ASP A 253 -14.06 -3.95 -15.39
CA ASP A 253 -13.75 -4.09 -13.97
C ASP A 253 -14.38 -5.36 -13.38
N GLU A 254 -13.65 -6.08 -12.52
CA GLU A 254 -14.09 -7.34 -11.91
C GLU A 254 -15.44 -7.18 -11.20
N HIS A 255 -15.66 -6.07 -10.49
CA HIS A 255 -16.90 -5.79 -9.78
C HIS A 255 -18.03 -5.38 -10.74
N TYR A 256 -17.72 -4.65 -11.80
CA TYR A 256 -18.69 -4.37 -12.88
C TYR A 256 -19.15 -5.68 -13.54
N LEU A 257 -18.22 -6.53 -13.97
CA LEU A 257 -18.48 -7.82 -14.59
C LEU A 257 -19.30 -8.73 -13.66
N LEU A 258 -18.90 -8.91 -12.40
CA LEU A 258 -19.66 -9.67 -11.40
C LEU A 258 -21.07 -9.10 -11.19
N SER A 259 -21.23 -7.76 -11.18
CA SER A 259 -22.55 -7.14 -11.03
C SER A 259 -23.45 -7.31 -12.26
N THR A 260 -22.88 -7.29 -13.46
CA THR A 260 -23.61 -7.50 -14.72
C THR A 260 -23.96 -8.97 -14.95
N GLN A 261 -23.07 -9.89 -14.57
CA GLN A 261 -23.31 -11.33 -14.68
C GLN A 261 -24.38 -11.78 -13.69
N ASN A 262 -24.33 -11.31 -12.43
CA ASN A 262 -25.42 -11.52 -11.46
C ASN A 262 -26.76 -10.94 -11.95
N LYS A 263 -26.77 -9.79 -12.64
CA LYS A 263 -27.98 -9.23 -13.26
C LYS A 263 -28.46 -10.06 -14.45
N GLN A 264 -27.56 -10.59 -15.29
CA GLN A 264 -27.93 -11.52 -16.35
C GLN A 264 -28.54 -12.80 -15.78
N ASP A 265 -27.97 -13.38 -14.72
CA ASP A 265 -28.49 -14.59 -14.05
C ASP A 265 -29.84 -14.37 -13.34
N GLN A 266 -30.10 -13.17 -12.82
CA GLN A 266 -31.43 -12.80 -12.33
C GLN A 266 -32.42 -12.58 -13.49
N SER A 267 -31.98 -11.97 -14.60
CA SER A 267 -32.83 -11.76 -15.77
C SER A 267 -33.20 -13.07 -16.46
N SER A 268 -32.28 -14.03 -16.56
CA SER A 268 -32.50 -15.35 -17.15
C SER A 268 -33.45 -16.20 -16.29
N LYS A 269 -33.31 -16.16 -14.96
CA LYS A 269 -34.28 -16.74 -14.01
C LYS A 269 -35.67 -16.11 -14.15
N SER A 270 -35.76 -14.79 -14.24
CA SER A 270 -37.05 -14.10 -14.45
C SER A 270 -37.69 -14.42 -15.83
N ALA A 271 -36.88 -14.80 -16.82
CA ALA A 271 -37.34 -15.22 -18.14
C ALA A 271 -37.77 -16.71 -18.17
N SER A 272 -37.14 -17.59 -17.38
CA SER A 272 -37.61 -18.96 -17.19
C SER A 272 -38.93 -19.01 -16.42
N ASP A 273 -39.08 -18.20 -15.36
CA ASP A 273 -40.31 -18.14 -14.57
C ASP A 273 -41.50 -17.60 -15.38
N ARG A 274 -41.26 -16.64 -16.29
CA ARG A 274 -42.28 -16.16 -17.24
C ARG A 274 -42.68 -17.16 -18.32
N LYS A 275 -41.88 -18.20 -18.59
CA LYS A 275 -42.27 -19.33 -19.45
C LYS A 275 -42.97 -20.47 -18.68
N ALA A 276 -42.85 -20.52 -17.36
CA ALA A 276 -43.57 -21.49 -16.52
C ALA A 276 -45.05 -21.11 -16.28
N PHE A 277 -45.39 -19.82 -16.36
CA PHE A 277 -46.75 -19.30 -16.11
C PHE A 277 -47.51 -18.90 -17.38
N SER A 278 -47.74 -19.85 -18.30
CA SER A 278 -48.73 -19.65 -19.38
C SER A 278 -49.40 -20.95 -19.86
N ARG A 279 -50.20 -21.58 -18.99
CA ARG A 279 -51.36 -22.41 -19.39
C ARG A 279 -52.44 -22.36 -18.28
N PRO A 280 -53.67 -21.88 -18.55
CA PRO A 280 -54.77 -21.95 -17.60
C PRO A 280 -55.36 -23.37 -17.59
N GLY A 281 -55.88 -23.81 -16.44
CA GLY A 281 -56.52 -25.12 -16.30
C GLY A 281 -58.03 -25.02 -16.06
N GLY A 282 -58.76 -26.04 -16.53
CA GLY A 282 -60.05 -26.44 -15.96
C GLY A 282 -61.30 -26.26 -16.83
N ALA A 283 -61.75 -27.36 -17.45
CA ALA A 283 -63.17 -27.73 -17.55
C ALA A 283 -63.30 -29.24 -17.86
N LEU A 284 -64.42 -29.83 -17.47
CA LEU A 284 -64.70 -31.27 -17.47
C LEU A 284 -65.36 -31.75 -18.78
N ASP A 285 -65.15 -33.04 -19.09
CA ASP A 285 -66.15 -34.09 -19.44
C ASP A 285 -65.80 -34.96 -20.66
N GLY A 286 -66.29 -36.22 -20.63
CA GLY A 286 -66.65 -36.96 -21.85
C GLY A 286 -65.77 -38.16 -22.28
N ASP A 287 -66.16 -39.34 -21.80
CA ASP A 287 -66.29 -40.61 -22.55
C ASP A 287 -65.17 -41.25 -23.42
N VAL A 288 -64.78 -42.45 -22.95
CA VAL A 288 -64.92 -43.77 -23.62
C VAL A 288 -64.24 -44.07 -24.99
N SER A 289 -63.48 -45.17 -24.97
CA SER A 289 -63.11 -46.11 -26.05
C SER A 289 -61.91 -45.81 -26.97
N GLY A 290 -61.11 -46.87 -27.21
CA GLY A 290 -59.98 -46.89 -28.15
C GLY A 290 -59.00 -48.04 -27.84
N GLN A 291 -59.01 -49.11 -28.63
CA GLN A 291 -58.17 -50.31 -28.43
C GLN A 291 -56.78 -50.20 -29.09
N GLY A 292 -55.80 -50.93 -28.53
CA GLY A 292 -54.82 -51.73 -29.30
C GLY A 292 -53.38 -51.20 -29.41
N GLY A 293 -52.40 -52.11 -29.44
CA GLY A 293 -51.06 -51.81 -30.02
C GLY A 293 -49.77 -52.26 -29.29
N ILE A 294 -49.66 -53.54 -28.92
CA ILE A 294 -48.45 -54.43 -28.93
C ILE A 294 -47.02 -53.82 -29.10
N GLY A 295 -46.07 -54.28 -28.25
CA GLY A 295 -44.60 -54.28 -28.47
C GLY A 295 -43.81 -53.93 -27.18
N GLU A 296 -43.23 -54.86 -26.40
CA GLU A 296 -41.97 -55.62 -26.62
C GLU A 296 -40.73 -54.73 -26.91
N LEU A 297 -39.56 -54.85 -26.27
CA LEU A 297 -38.92 -55.91 -25.45
C LEU A 297 -37.85 -55.35 -24.48
N SER A 298 -37.64 -56.04 -23.33
CA SER A 298 -36.41 -56.29 -22.54
C SER A 298 -35.43 -55.12 -22.14
N ASP A 299 -34.56 -55.21 -21.12
CA ASP A 299 -34.09 -56.34 -20.28
C ASP A 299 -33.75 -55.92 -18.82
N LEU A 300 -33.50 -56.91 -17.94
CA LEU A 300 -33.37 -56.80 -16.46
C LEU A 300 -31.88 -56.79 -15.95
N PRO A 301 -31.52 -57.22 -14.71
CA PRO A 301 -31.41 -56.34 -13.54
C PRO A 301 -30.12 -56.54 -12.68
N ARG A 302 -30.01 -55.84 -11.53
CA ARG A 302 -29.45 -56.28 -10.22
C ARG A 302 -29.32 -55.06 -9.27
N GLY A 303 -29.56 -55.12 -7.96
CA GLY A 303 -30.13 -56.18 -7.12
C GLY A 303 -29.68 -56.07 -5.65
N CYS A 304 -30.65 -56.10 -4.70
CA CYS A 304 -30.51 -56.28 -3.24
C CYS A 304 -29.77 -55.17 -2.43
N GLY A 305 -30.14 -54.85 -1.18
CA GLY A 305 -31.32 -55.28 -0.39
C GLY A 305 -31.27 -54.80 1.09
N SER A 306 -32.43 -54.81 1.76
CA SER A 306 -32.72 -54.99 3.22
C SER A 306 -31.64 -54.57 4.26
N GLY A 307 -31.86 -53.78 5.32
CA GLY A 307 -33.01 -53.53 6.22
C GLY A 307 -32.41 -53.01 7.58
N SER A 308 -33.11 -52.69 8.69
CA SER A 308 -34.53 -52.73 9.10
C SER A 308 -34.75 -51.72 10.27
N GLY A 309 -35.91 -51.75 10.95
CA GLY A 309 -36.28 -50.89 12.11
C GLY A 309 -35.69 -51.28 13.48
N GLY A 310 -36.08 -50.65 14.60
CA GLY A 310 -37.05 -49.56 14.84
C GLY A 310 -37.31 -49.31 16.34
N VAL A 311 -38.31 -48.46 16.68
CA VAL A 311 -38.87 -48.18 18.05
C VAL A 311 -37.99 -47.28 18.97
N MET A 312 -38.33 -46.01 19.28
CA MET A 312 -39.17 -45.45 20.40
C MET A 312 -38.72 -45.90 21.83
N GLN A 313 -38.76 -45.13 22.94
CA GLN A 313 -39.34 -43.83 23.33
C GLN A 313 -38.73 -43.36 24.69
N GLY A 314 -38.85 -42.08 25.11
CA GLY A 314 -38.95 -41.71 26.54
C GLY A 314 -37.87 -40.81 27.23
N ASP A 315 -38.29 -39.60 27.61
CA ASP A 315 -38.08 -38.82 28.87
C ASP A 315 -36.69 -38.47 29.47
N MET A 316 -36.39 -37.15 29.42
CA MET A 316 -36.29 -36.18 30.54
C MET A 316 -35.28 -36.33 31.72
N GLU A 317 -34.63 -35.17 32.01
CA GLU A 317 -34.13 -34.63 33.29
C GLU A 317 -32.67 -34.82 33.81
N LEU A 318 -32.08 -33.65 34.18
CA LEU A 318 -31.02 -33.35 35.18
C LEU A 318 -29.55 -33.79 34.95
N GLY A 319 -28.62 -32.84 35.18
CA GLY A 319 -27.16 -33.07 35.27
C GLY A 319 -26.68 -33.27 36.73
N PRO A 320 -25.41 -32.97 37.13
CA PRO A 320 -24.29 -32.40 36.35
C PRO A 320 -22.91 -33.14 36.56
N ALA A 321 -21.83 -32.52 36.05
CA ALA A 321 -20.43 -32.63 36.49
C ALA A 321 -19.51 -33.79 36.00
N GLN A 322 -18.37 -33.36 35.42
CA GLN A 322 -17.00 -33.91 35.44
C GLN A 322 -16.74 -35.38 35.03
N GLY A 323 -15.96 -35.56 33.96
CA GLY A 323 -15.27 -36.80 33.62
C GLY A 323 -14.62 -36.74 32.22
N GLU A 324 -13.29 -36.80 32.15
CA GLU A 324 -12.56 -36.84 30.87
C GLU A 324 -12.61 -38.23 30.24
N CYS A 325 -12.94 -38.35 28.95
CA CYS A 325 -12.40 -39.44 28.11
C CYS A 325 -12.44 -39.13 26.60
N LEU A 326 -11.25 -38.91 26.04
CA LEU A 326 -10.73 -39.29 24.72
C LEU A 326 -11.66 -39.74 23.56
N MET A 327 -11.38 -39.10 22.41
CA MET A 327 -11.52 -39.54 21.00
C MET A 327 -12.88 -39.36 20.29
N GLY A 328 -12.83 -38.55 19.22
CA GLY A 328 -13.94 -38.34 18.27
C GLY A 328 -13.65 -37.20 17.31
N VAL A 329 -12.72 -37.38 16.37
CA VAL A 329 -12.48 -36.39 15.30
C VAL A 329 -13.66 -36.42 14.34
N GLY A 330 -14.49 -35.37 14.41
CA GLY A 330 -15.51 -35.07 13.41
C GLY A 330 -15.32 -33.62 12.97
N GLU A 331 -14.77 -33.41 11.79
CA GLU A 331 -14.62 -32.06 11.20
C GLU A 331 -16.01 -31.52 10.86
N VAL A 332 -16.50 -30.59 11.67
CA VAL A 332 -17.64 -29.74 11.31
C VAL A 332 -17.10 -28.60 10.47
N GLU A 333 -17.28 -28.66 9.15
CA GLU A 333 -16.94 -27.56 8.25
C GLU A 333 -17.78 -26.32 8.62
N GLU A 334 -17.16 -25.32 9.29
CA GLU A 334 -17.76 -23.98 9.40
C GLU A 334 -17.87 -23.36 7.98
N PRO A 335 -19.02 -22.77 7.61
CA PRO A 335 -19.19 -22.18 6.29
C PRO A 335 -18.19 -21.04 6.03
N MET A 336 -17.58 -21.02 4.84
CA MET A 336 -16.50 -20.08 4.45
C MET A 336 -16.79 -18.60 4.72
N SER A 337 -18.05 -18.18 4.76
CA SER A 337 -18.46 -16.79 5.07
C SER A 337 -18.12 -16.37 6.50
N ALA A 338 -18.11 -17.31 7.46
CA ALA A 338 -17.71 -17.06 8.83
C ALA A 338 -16.20 -16.80 8.94
N HIS A 339 -15.38 -17.62 8.26
CA HIS A 339 -13.93 -17.43 8.17
C HIS A 339 -13.56 -16.09 7.54
N LEU A 340 -14.26 -15.68 6.47
CA LEU A 340 -14.03 -14.40 5.81
C LEU A 340 -14.37 -13.22 6.75
N SER A 341 -15.52 -13.28 7.42
CA SER A 341 -15.96 -12.23 8.36
C SER A 341 -15.04 -12.09 9.58
N ARG A 342 -14.58 -13.22 10.15
CA ARG A 342 -13.62 -13.23 11.27
C ARG A 342 -12.27 -12.64 10.85
N LYS A 343 -11.79 -12.96 9.64
CA LYS A 343 -10.55 -12.41 9.07
C LYS A 343 -10.67 -10.90 8.80
N THR A 344 -11.78 -10.43 8.24
CA THR A 344 -12.03 -8.99 8.00
C THR A 344 -12.12 -8.19 9.30
N ALA A 345 -12.73 -8.72 10.36
CA ALA A 345 -12.80 -8.04 11.66
C ALA A 345 -11.42 -7.92 12.34
N ILE A 346 -10.58 -8.96 12.28
CA ILE A 346 -9.22 -8.95 12.80
C ILE A 346 -8.32 -7.99 11.98
N MET A 347 -8.46 -7.99 10.65
CA MET A 347 -7.75 -7.04 9.79
C MET A 347 -8.17 -5.58 10.05
N SER A 348 -9.45 -5.31 10.32
CA SER A 348 -9.92 -3.97 10.67
C SER A 348 -9.29 -3.43 11.97
N GLN A 349 -9.14 -4.27 12.99
CA GLN A 349 -8.43 -3.88 14.22
C GLN A 349 -6.94 -3.59 13.95
N PHE A 350 -6.31 -4.34 13.04
CA PHE A 350 -4.92 -4.16 12.63
C PHE A 350 -4.66 -2.80 11.94
N GLU A 351 -5.64 -2.25 11.21
CA GLU A 351 -5.50 -0.96 10.52
C GLU A 351 -5.40 0.25 11.47
N SER A 352 -6.12 0.18 12.60
CA SER A 352 -6.21 1.26 13.58
C SER A 352 -4.94 1.43 14.43
N LYS A 353 -4.13 0.37 14.53
CA LYS A 353 -2.93 0.34 15.38
C LYS A 353 -1.69 0.55 14.53
N ALA A 354 -0.89 1.55 14.88
CA ALA A 354 0.39 1.76 14.21
C ALA A 354 1.33 0.57 14.48
N LEU A 355 1.74 -0.10 13.39
CA LEU A 355 2.69 -1.21 13.42
C LEU A 355 4.12 -0.65 13.36
N GLY A 356 5.00 -1.07 14.26
CA GLY A 356 6.41 -0.65 14.22
C GLY A 356 7.17 -1.24 13.03
N LEU A 357 8.17 -0.52 12.53
CA LEU A 357 8.86 -0.81 11.26
C LEU A 357 9.40 -2.25 11.17
N ASP A 358 10.04 -2.73 12.24
CA ASP A 358 10.57 -4.10 12.28
C ASP A 358 9.47 -5.17 12.21
N LYS A 359 8.35 -4.97 12.91
CA LYS A 359 7.18 -5.86 12.82
C LYS A 359 6.52 -5.81 11.45
N ALA A 360 6.50 -4.63 10.81
CA ALA A 360 5.96 -4.46 9.47
C ALA A 360 6.79 -5.21 8.42
N ILE A 361 8.13 -5.17 8.52
CA ILE A 361 9.04 -5.95 7.65
C ILE A 361 8.77 -7.45 7.79
N LEU A 362 8.71 -7.97 9.02
CA LEU A 362 8.43 -9.39 9.27
C LEU A 362 7.05 -9.80 8.73
N HIS A 363 6.03 -8.96 8.90
CA HIS A 363 4.68 -9.20 8.36
C HIS A 363 4.65 -9.17 6.81
N SER A 364 5.34 -8.21 6.18
CA SER A 364 5.49 -8.13 4.72
C SER A 364 6.05 -9.44 4.16
N ILE A 365 7.14 -9.93 4.77
CA ILE A 365 7.81 -11.16 4.35
C ILE A 365 6.93 -12.38 4.62
N ASP A 366 6.27 -12.47 5.77
CA ASP A 366 5.43 -13.63 6.09
C ASP A 366 4.18 -13.76 5.19
N CYS A 367 3.73 -12.66 4.57
CA CYS A 367 2.65 -12.68 3.58
C CYS A 367 3.07 -13.19 2.18
N CYS A 368 4.35 -13.47 1.95
CA CYS A 368 4.81 -14.14 0.73
C CYS A 368 4.34 -15.60 0.68
N ALA A 369 3.98 -16.09 -0.50
CA ALA A 369 3.33 -17.39 -0.66
C ALA A 369 4.27 -18.60 -0.55
N SER A 370 5.54 -18.46 -0.92
CA SER A 370 6.55 -19.53 -0.89
C SER A 370 7.60 -19.28 0.18
N ASP A 371 8.00 -20.32 0.90
CA ASP A 371 9.11 -20.29 1.84
C ASP A 371 10.47 -20.00 1.16
N GLU A 372 10.59 -20.28 -0.15
CA GLU A 372 11.74 -19.87 -0.94
C GLU A 372 11.78 -18.35 -1.11
N THR A 373 10.68 -17.74 -1.54
CA THR A 373 10.52 -16.28 -1.60
C THR A 373 10.78 -15.68 -0.21
N LYS A 374 10.20 -16.22 0.87
CA LYS A 374 10.48 -15.76 2.25
C LYS A 374 11.98 -15.77 2.57
N ARG A 375 12.70 -16.83 2.19
CA ARG A 375 14.17 -16.92 2.37
C ARG A 375 14.91 -15.83 1.60
N LYS A 376 14.56 -15.58 0.33
CA LYS A 376 15.15 -14.48 -0.47
C LYS A 376 14.91 -13.11 0.17
N MET A 377 13.67 -12.85 0.61
CA MET A 377 13.31 -11.57 1.25
C MET A 377 13.94 -11.37 2.63
N TYR A 378 14.18 -12.44 3.39
CA TYR A 378 14.96 -12.36 4.63
C TYR A 378 16.46 -12.20 4.40
N SER A 379 16.98 -12.71 3.28
CA SER A 379 18.38 -12.52 2.91
C SER A 379 18.68 -11.10 2.45
N SER A 380 17.75 -10.46 1.72
CA SER A 380 17.92 -9.10 1.18
C SER A 380 16.78 -8.16 1.58
N ILE A 381 17.07 -7.24 2.51
CA ILE A 381 16.16 -6.17 2.93
C ILE A 381 16.73 -4.83 2.46
N LEU A 382 16.11 -4.22 1.45
CA LEU A 382 16.52 -2.94 0.88
C LEU A 382 15.75 -1.80 1.56
N VAL A 383 16.47 -0.89 2.23
CA VAL A 383 15.89 0.34 2.78
C VAL A 383 16.18 1.51 1.83
N VAL A 384 15.13 2.22 1.43
CA VAL A 384 15.21 3.43 0.61
C VAL A 384 14.44 4.60 1.28
N GLY A 385 14.50 5.77 0.66
CA GLY A 385 13.84 6.98 1.18
C GLY A 385 14.67 7.73 2.22
N GLY A 386 14.25 8.95 2.55
CA GLY A 386 15.01 9.87 3.40
C GLY A 386 14.81 9.69 4.92
N GLY A 387 13.73 9.01 5.33
CA GLY A 387 13.24 8.99 6.70
C GLY A 387 13.98 8.08 7.67
N LEU A 388 14.87 7.19 7.18
CA LEU A 388 15.72 6.32 8.01
C LEU A 388 17.23 6.58 7.83
N MET A 389 17.62 7.76 7.32
CA MET A 389 19.03 8.14 7.07
C MET A 389 19.84 8.45 8.36
N PHE A 390 19.54 7.79 9.48
CA PHE A 390 20.22 8.00 10.77
C PHE A 390 21.54 7.23 10.88
N HIS A 391 22.51 7.78 11.62
CA HIS A 391 23.75 7.09 11.93
C HIS A 391 23.50 5.81 12.75
N GLY A 392 24.02 4.66 12.30
CA GLY A 392 23.80 3.34 12.92
C GLY A 392 22.46 2.67 12.58
N ALA A 393 21.68 3.22 11.64
CA ALA A 393 20.36 2.67 11.31
C ALA A 393 20.39 1.25 10.70
N GLN A 394 21.43 0.95 9.91
CA GLN A 394 21.57 -0.34 9.23
C GLN A 394 21.80 -1.47 10.22
N GLU A 395 22.77 -1.30 11.11
CA GLU A 395 23.17 -2.24 12.15
C GLU A 395 22.03 -2.43 13.18
N PHE A 396 21.38 -1.32 13.57
CA PHE A 396 20.25 -1.33 14.50
C PHE A 396 19.05 -2.10 13.93
N LEU A 397 18.69 -1.87 12.66
CA LEU A 397 17.60 -2.59 12.01
C LEU A 397 17.95 -4.08 11.85
N LEU A 398 19.16 -4.40 11.37
CA LEU A 398 19.65 -5.76 11.20
C LEU A 398 19.56 -6.57 12.50
N HIS A 399 20.08 -6.02 13.61
CA HIS A 399 20.03 -6.66 14.92
C HIS A 399 18.58 -6.92 15.40
N ARG A 400 17.65 -5.99 15.11
CA ARG A 400 16.23 -6.15 15.46
C ARG A 400 15.52 -7.19 14.60
N ILE A 401 15.83 -7.29 13.31
CA ILE A 401 15.29 -8.31 12.43
C ILE A 401 15.79 -9.69 12.86
N ILE A 402 17.10 -9.89 13.02
CA ILE A 402 17.69 -11.18 13.45
C ILE A 402 17.07 -11.69 14.75
N ASN A 403 16.83 -10.82 15.73
CA ASN A 403 16.28 -11.21 17.03
C ASN A 403 14.76 -11.42 17.06
N LYS A 404 14.02 -10.94 16.05
CA LYS A 404 12.56 -11.13 15.94
C LYS A 404 12.14 -12.09 14.82
N MET A 405 13.08 -12.49 13.96
CA MET A 405 12.85 -13.48 12.90
C MET A 405 12.41 -14.84 13.50
N PRO A 406 11.47 -15.55 12.87
CA PRO A 406 11.10 -16.89 13.29
C PRO A 406 12.31 -17.85 13.35
N PRO A 407 12.48 -18.66 14.42
CA PRO A 407 13.61 -19.60 14.55
C PRO A 407 13.69 -20.69 13.48
N SER A 408 12.64 -20.90 12.69
CA SER A 408 12.66 -21.72 11.47
C SER A 408 13.52 -21.08 10.38
N PHE A 409 13.22 -19.82 10.02
CA PHE A 409 13.95 -19.08 8.98
C PHE A 409 15.36 -18.66 9.43
N ARG A 410 15.55 -18.31 10.71
CA ARG A 410 16.89 -17.93 11.24
C ARG A 410 17.95 -19.05 11.15
N ARG A 411 17.55 -20.31 10.96
CA ARG A 411 18.44 -21.46 10.72
C ARG A 411 18.62 -21.82 9.24
N LEU A 412 17.85 -21.18 8.35
CA LEU A 412 17.73 -21.50 6.92
C LEU A 412 18.26 -20.38 6.01
N VAL A 413 18.36 -19.16 6.56
CA VAL A 413 18.95 -17.99 5.93
C VAL A 413 20.37 -17.83 6.47
N ASP A 414 21.37 -18.13 5.66
CA ASP A 414 22.78 -18.13 6.08
C ASP A 414 23.25 -16.73 6.50
N ASN A 415 22.85 -15.71 5.73
CA ASN A 415 23.13 -14.30 6.00
C ASN A 415 21.87 -13.45 5.77
N VAL A 416 21.56 -12.60 6.75
CA VAL A 416 20.53 -11.56 6.68
C VAL A 416 21.24 -10.25 6.38
N GLU A 417 20.93 -9.59 5.26
CA GLU A 417 21.51 -8.31 4.89
C GLU A 417 20.45 -7.21 4.91
N VAL A 418 20.76 -6.11 5.59
CA VAL A 418 20.00 -4.85 5.51
C VAL A 418 20.83 -3.87 4.71
N ILE A 419 20.34 -3.47 3.55
CA ILE A 419 21.05 -2.64 2.58
C ILE A 419 20.44 -1.23 2.64
N THR A 420 21.13 -0.27 3.23
CA THR A 420 20.65 1.13 3.29
C THR A 420 21.25 2.03 2.22
N ARG A 421 22.48 1.76 1.78
CA ARG A 421 23.21 2.56 0.77
C ARG A 421 23.81 1.65 -0.31
N PRO A 422 22.99 1.06 -1.19
CA PRO A 422 23.51 0.25 -2.28
C PRO A 422 24.40 1.12 -3.18
N LYS A 423 25.65 0.66 -3.43
CA LYS A 423 26.64 1.35 -4.29
C LYS A 423 26.90 2.81 -3.87
N ASP A 424 26.89 3.08 -2.56
CA ASP A 424 27.07 4.42 -1.95
C ASP A 424 26.12 5.51 -2.49
N MET A 425 24.96 5.12 -3.03
CA MET A 425 23.99 6.06 -3.56
C MET A 425 23.10 6.67 -2.46
N ASP A 426 22.64 7.90 -2.68
CA ASP A 426 21.64 8.56 -1.84
C ASP A 426 20.32 7.75 -1.83
N PRO A 427 19.84 7.27 -0.66
CA PRO A 427 18.63 6.47 -0.54
C PRO A 427 17.37 7.15 -1.09
N ARG A 428 17.35 8.49 -1.13
CA ARG A 428 16.25 9.30 -1.66
C ARG A 428 16.13 9.24 -3.19
N LEU A 429 17.19 8.83 -3.88
CA LEU A 429 17.30 8.83 -5.35
C LEU A 429 17.22 7.44 -5.97
N ILE A 430 17.25 6.36 -5.19
CA ILE A 430 17.35 4.98 -5.70
C ILE A 430 16.18 4.66 -6.63
N SER A 431 14.94 4.86 -6.19
CA SER A 431 13.75 4.58 -7.01
C SER A 431 13.76 5.40 -8.30
N TRP A 432 14.09 6.69 -8.24
CA TRP A 432 14.18 7.54 -9.43
C TRP A 432 15.26 7.05 -10.43
N LYS A 433 16.45 6.68 -9.94
CA LYS A 433 17.49 6.07 -10.79
C LYS A 433 17.03 4.74 -11.38
N GLY A 434 16.25 3.94 -10.65
CA GLY A 434 15.67 2.72 -11.19
C GLY A 434 14.59 2.95 -12.24
N GLY A 435 13.84 4.05 -12.16
CA GLY A 435 12.99 4.53 -13.26
C GLY A 435 13.80 4.90 -14.50
N ALA A 436 14.99 5.50 -14.33
CA ALA A 436 15.91 5.74 -15.44
C ALA A 436 16.54 4.45 -16.00
N VAL A 437 16.82 3.44 -15.15
CA VAL A 437 17.25 2.11 -15.61
C VAL A 437 16.15 1.41 -16.39
N LEU A 438 14.89 1.48 -15.93
CA LEU A 438 13.72 0.96 -16.64
C LEU A 438 13.62 1.54 -18.06
N ALA A 439 13.91 2.84 -18.26
CA ALA A 439 13.91 3.47 -19.59
C ALA A 439 14.85 2.80 -20.61
N CYS A 440 15.87 2.05 -20.14
CA CYS A 440 16.90 1.42 -20.93
C CYS A 440 16.73 -0.10 -21.12
N LEU A 441 15.68 -0.73 -20.55
CA LEU A 441 15.44 -2.17 -20.73
C LEU A 441 14.70 -2.45 -22.04
N ASP A 442 15.00 -3.58 -22.69
CA ASP A 442 14.35 -3.94 -23.96
C ASP A 442 12.84 -4.21 -23.80
N THR A 443 12.43 -4.83 -22.70
CA THR A 443 11.02 -5.10 -22.36
C THR A 443 10.17 -3.83 -22.23
N THR A 444 10.80 -2.69 -21.92
CA THR A 444 10.16 -1.38 -21.77
C THR A 444 9.56 -0.88 -23.08
N GLN A 445 9.99 -1.39 -24.24
CA GLN A 445 9.45 -0.99 -25.54
C GLN A 445 7.94 -1.29 -25.68
N GLU A 446 7.46 -2.35 -25.03
CA GLU A 446 6.05 -2.77 -25.09
C GLU A 446 5.15 -2.00 -24.09
N MET A 447 5.75 -1.46 -23.02
CA MET A 447 5.04 -0.81 -21.91
C MET A 447 4.56 0.62 -22.20
N TRP A 448 5.07 1.27 -23.25
CA TRP A 448 4.71 2.65 -23.58
C TRP A 448 3.23 2.77 -23.97
N ILE A 449 2.48 3.61 -23.23
CA ILE A 449 1.13 4.03 -23.59
C ILE A 449 1.23 5.35 -24.34
N HIS A 450 0.89 5.38 -25.63
CA HIS A 450 0.98 6.59 -26.44
C HIS A 450 -0.24 7.51 -26.27
N GLN A 451 -0.04 8.82 -26.49
CA GLN A 451 -1.10 9.83 -26.36
C GLN A 451 -2.37 9.48 -27.18
N GLY A 452 -2.22 9.07 -28.44
CA GLY A 452 -3.35 8.69 -29.30
C GLY A 452 -4.05 7.40 -28.89
N GLU A 453 -3.36 6.48 -28.22
CA GLU A 453 -3.97 5.27 -27.64
C GLU A 453 -4.78 5.62 -26.40
N TRP A 454 -4.22 6.49 -25.53
CA TRP A 454 -4.92 6.98 -24.35
C TRP A 454 -6.20 7.76 -24.71
N GLN A 455 -6.15 8.64 -25.70
CA GLN A 455 -7.34 9.36 -26.19
C GLN A 455 -8.44 8.41 -26.72
N ARG A 456 -8.07 7.23 -27.24
CA ARG A 456 -9.00 6.29 -27.86
C ARG A 456 -9.53 5.22 -26.90
N PHE A 457 -8.71 4.78 -25.94
CA PHE A 457 -8.99 3.61 -25.09
C PHE A 457 -8.91 3.91 -23.59
N GLY A 458 -8.33 5.04 -23.18
CA GLY A 458 -8.23 5.47 -21.78
C GLY A 458 -7.65 4.40 -20.85
N VAL A 459 -8.31 4.20 -19.71
CA VAL A 459 -7.93 3.26 -18.62
C VAL A 459 -7.61 1.85 -19.12
N ARG A 460 -8.23 1.40 -20.23
CA ARG A 460 -7.93 0.10 -20.83
C ARG A 460 -6.45 -0.10 -21.13
N MET A 461 -5.72 0.96 -21.49
CA MET A 461 -4.28 0.90 -21.73
C MET A 461 -3.47 0.62 -20.45
N LEU A 462 -3.95 1.04 -19.28
CA LEU A 462 -3.32 0.68 -18.01
C LEU A 462 -3.57 -0.81 -17.65
N ARG A 463 -4.71 -1.39 -18.04
CA ARG A 463 -4.94 -2.84 -17.89
C ARG A 463 -4.09 -3.69 -18.84
N GLU A 464 -3.85 -3.21 -20.06
CA GLU A 464 -3.17 -3.98 -21.11
C GLU A 464 -1.66 -3.77 -21.16
N ARG A 465 -1.13 -2.60 -20.78
CA ARG A 465 0.31 -2.26 -20.89
C ARG A 465 1.03 -1.95 -19.58
N ALA A 466 0.37 -1.90 -18.41
CA ALA A 466 1.09 -1.73 -17.15
C ALA A 466 1.96 -2.95 -16.84
N ALA A 467 3.21 -2.70 -16.43
CA ALA A 467 4.17 -3.73 -16.05
C ALA A 467 3.77 -4.52 -14.78
N PHE A 468 2.78 -4.02 -14.05
CA PHE A 468 2.13 -4.67 -12.93
C PHE A 468 0.65 -4.88 -13.26
N VAL A 469 0.04 -5.94 -12.73
CA VAL A 469 -1.41 -6.13 -12.82
C VAL A 469 -2.10 -4.89 -12.26
N TRP A 470 -2.91 -4.20 -13.07
CA TRP A 470 -3.70 -3.02 -12.66
C TRP A 470 -4.71 -3.34 -11.54
#